data_AF-A0AAD3TPR3-F1
#
_entry.id   AF-A0AAD3TPR3-F1
#
_cell.length_a   1.000
_cell.length_b   1.000
_cell.length_c   1.000
_cell.angle_alpha   90.00
_cell.angle_beta   90.00
_cell.angle_gamma   90.00
#
_symmetry.space_group_name_H-M   'P 1'
#
loop_
_entity.id
_entity.type
_entity.pdbx_description
1 polymer ?
#
loop_
_entity_poly.entity_id
_entity_poly.type
_entity_poly.pdbx_seq_one_letter_code
_entity_poly.pdbx_strand_id
1 'polypeptide(L)'
;MNILDTLFGRSMTPAERLRQHQRSLQKAQRELERERAKLEQQEKKTMADIKKNAKAGNMNACKILAKDLVRTRRYMQKFTQMRVQLQAVSLRMQTLRSNEQMASAMKGATRAMGQMNRSLNLPQIQRIMNEFEKESATMDMKEEMMSDAVDDAMEDEDEGEGEEVESDKILKEVLDEIGMNMSDSLANAPTANPAANEPMLSSRVAVAEGGGAPTPPQGGGNEEDDLQRRLDMLRRD
;
A
#
# COMPACT_ATOMS: atom_id res chain seq x y z
N MET A 1 38.16 31.79 -20.35
CA MET A 1 36.68 31.84 -20.38
C MET A 1 36.29 32.44 -21.72
N ASN A 2 35.54 31.71 -22.55
CA ASN A 2 35.31 32.09 -23.95
C ASN A 2 34.12 33.05 -24.06
N ILE A 3 34.30 34.16 -24.78
CA ILE A 3 33.34 35.24 -25.02
C ILE A 3 32.07 34.76 -25.77
N LEU A 4 32.16 33.63 -26.47
CA LEU A 4 31.05 32.97 -27.15
C LEU A 4 30.05 32.32 -26.16
N ASP A 5 30.48 31.94 -24.95
CA ASP A 5 29.60 31.35 -23.92
C ASP A 5 28.61 32.37 -23.34
N THR A 6 28.95 33.66 -23.38
CA THR A 6 28.16 34.76 -22.81
C THR A 6 27.10 35.29 -23.78
N LEU A 7 27.24 35.04 -25.09
CA LEU A 7 26.40 35.59 -26.15
C LEU A 7 25.34 34.62 -26.69
N PHE A 8 25.52 33.29 -26.56
CA PHE A 8 24.55 32.31 -27.08
C PHE A 8 23.91 31.42 -26.02
N GLY A 9 24.24 31.62 -24.74
CA GLY A 9 23.84 30.70 -23.67
C GLY A 9 24.57 29.37 -23.82
N ARG A 10 25.25 28.92 -22.76
CA ARG A 10 25.90 27.60 -22.80
C ARG A 10 24.88 26.53 -23.17
N SER A 11 25.06 25.91 -24.34
CA SER A 11 24.43 24.63 -24.63
C SER A 11 24.93 23.66 -23.57
N MET A 12 24.07 23.31 -22.61
CA MET A 12 24.43 22.38 -21.54
C MET A 12 25.06 21.14 -22.14
N THR A 13 26.27 20.82 -21.69
CA THR A 13 26.94 19.59 -22.09
C THR A 13 26.14 18.38 -21.58
N PRO A 14 26.21 17.21 -22.26
CA PRO A 14 25.56 15.99 -21.78
C PRO A 14 25.88 15.67 -20.32
N ALA A 15 27.14 15.82 -19.91
CA ALA A 15 27.60 15.68 -18.52
C ALA A 15 26.94 16.68 -17.54
N GLU A 16 26.75 17.95 -17.94
CA GLU A 16 26.05 18.94 -17.12
C GLU A 16 24.56 18.61 -16.97
N ARG A 17 23.93 18.10 -18.03
CA ARG A 17 22.54 17.61 -18.01
C ARG A 17 22.36 16.43 -17.08
N LEU A 18 23.28 15.45 -17.15
CA LEU A 18 23.30 14.29 -16.26
C LEU A 18 23.47 14.71 -14.79
N ARG A 19 24.32 15.71 -14.52
CA ARG A 19 24.50 16.29 -13.17
C ARG A 19 23.25 17.03 -12.68
N GLN A 20 22.56 17.76 -13.55
CA GLN A 20 21.32 18.44 -13.20
C GLN A 20 20.21 17.43 -12.86
N HIS A 21 20.03 16.39 -13.69
CA HIS A 21 19.04 15.34 -13.44
C HIS A 21 19.33 14.56 -12.17
N GLN A 22 20.60 14.24 -11.87
CA GLN A 22 20.93 13.59 -10.60
C GLN A 22 20.54 14.46 -9.39
N ARG A 23 20.79 15.78 -9.45
CA ARG A 23 20.39 16.70 -8.39
C ARG A 23 18.87 16.82 -8.25
N SER A 24 18.13 16.85 -9.36
CA SER A 24 16.66 16.87 -9.30
C SER A 24 16.10 15.58 -8.73
N LEU A 25 16.66 14.42 -9.09
CA LEU A 25 16.28 13.12 -8.51
C LEU A 25 16.52 13.08 -7.00
N GLN A 26 17.69 13.52 -6.53
CA GLN A 26 17.98 13.59 -5.09
C GLN A 26 17.04 14.55 -4.35
N LYS A 27 16.66 15.67 -4.98
CA LYS A 27 15.67 16.60 -4.40
C LYS A 27 14.31 15.93 -4.28
N ALA A 28 13.85 15.25 -5.34
CA ALA A 28 12.58 14.53 -5.36
C ALA A 28 12.55 13.41 -4.30
N GLN A 29 13.63 12.64 -4.15
CA GLN A 29 13.75 11.62 -3.09
C GLN A 29 13.54 12.21 -1.69
N ARG A 30 14.18 13.35 -1.38
CA ARG A 30 14.00 14.03 -0.09
C ARG A 30 12.60 14.59 0.11
N GLU A 31 11.95 15.01 -0.97
CA GLU A 31 10.59 15.51 -0.94
C GLU A 31 9.59 14.39 -0.66
N LEU A 32 9.74 13.22 -1.31
CA LEU A 32 8.96 12.02 -1.02
C LEU A 32 9.13 11.58 0.45
N GLU A 33 10.36 11.62 0.97
CA GLU A 33 10.63 11.22 2.36
C GLU A 33 10.01 12.17 3.39
N ARG A 34 9.98 13.48 3.08
CA ARG A 34 9.25 14.47 3.90
C ARG A 34 7.76 14.23 3.85
N GLU A 35 7.19 13.94 2.68
CA GLU A 35 5.76 13.70 2.54
C GLU A 35 5.34 12.42 3.27
N ARG A 36 6.12 11.35 3.14
CA ARG A 36 5.96 10.13 3.92
C ARG A 36 5.96 10.42 5.43
N ALA A 37 6.91 11.21 5.93
CA ALA A 37 6.98 11.55 7.35
C ALA A 37 5.75 12.33 7.84
N LYS A 38 5.14 13.17 6.99
CA LYS A 38 3.85 13.82 7.31
C LYS A 38 2.70 12.82 7.36
N LEU A 39 2.65 11.88 6.41
CA LEU A 39 1.64 10.82 6.40
C LEU A 39 1.76 9.93 7.64
N GLU A 40 2.97 9.59 8.10
CA GLU A 40 3.17 8.85 9.35
C GLU A 40 2.68 9.62 10.59
N GLN A 41 2.82 10.94 10.62
CA GLN A 41 2.25 11.76 11.70
C GLN A 41 0.72 11.79 11.64
N GLN A 42 0.16 11.89 10.43
CA GLN A 42 -1.27 11.85 10.21
C GLN A 42 -1.85 10.47 10.59
N GLU A 43 -1.17 9.37 10.26
CA GLU A 43 -1.54 8.01 10.65
C GLU A 43 -1.67 7.89 12.18
N LYS A 44 -0.65 8.37 12.92
CA LYS A 44 -0.67 8.37 14.39
C LYS A 44 -1.83 9.18 14.95
N LYS A 45 -2.14 10.32 14.33
CA LYS A 45 -3.27 11.17 14.72
C LYS A 45 -4.61 10.49 14.46
N THR A 46 -4.82 9.94 13.25
CA THR A 46 -6.03 9.20 12.90
C THR A 46 -6.22 7.98 13.81
N MET A 47 -5.15 7.27 14.15
CA MET A 47 -5.20 6.17 15.12
C MET A 47 -5.67 6.64 16.52
N ALA A 48 -5.15 7.76 17.01
CA ALA A 48 -5.60 8.35 18.27
C ALA A 48 -7.08 8.78 18.21
N ASP A 49 -7.51 9.34 17.08
CA ASP A 49 -8.90 9.74 16.86
C ASP A 49 -9.85 8.54 16.77
N ILE A 50 -9.44 7.42 16.15
CA ILE A 50 -10.21 6.16 16.18
C ILE A 50 -10.35 5.68 17.62
N LYS A 51 -9.26 5.64 18.40
CA LYS A 51 -9.29 5.23 19.82
C LYS A 51 -10.24 6.11 20.65
N LYS A 52 -10.26 7.42 20.39
CA LYS A 52 -11.16 8.37 21.07
C LYS A 52 -12.62 8.17 20.69
N ASN A 53 -12.93 8.03 19.40
CA ASN A 53 -14.30 7.83 18.92
C ASN A 53 -14.86 6.46 19.32
N ALA A 54 -14.00 5.44 19.38
CA ALA A 54 -14.35 4.12 19.85
C ALA A 54 -14.82 4.16 21.30
N LYS A 55 -14.07 4.82 22.19
CA LYS A 55 -14.46 5.02 23.61
C LYS A 55 -15.76 5.81 23.78
N ALA A 56 -16.06 6.69 22.84
CA ALA A 56 -17.31 7.46 22.82
C ALA A 56 -18.49 6.66 22.24
N GLY A 57 -18.29 5.42 21.79
CA GLY A 57 -19.32 4.58 21.17
C GLY A 57 -19.71 5.00 19.75
N ASN A 58 -18.99 5.93 19.11
CA ASN A 58 -19.33 6.40 17.77
C ASN A 58 -18.73 5.48 16.70
N MET A 59 -19.39 4.35 16.48
CA MET A 59 -18.92 3.32 15.54
C MET A 59 -18.89 3.79 14.08
N ASN A 60 -19.81 4.68 13.67
CA ASN A 60 -19.84 5.23 12.32
C ASN A 60 -18.60 6.09 12.04
N ALA A 61 -18.20 6.94 12.99
CA ALA A 61 -16.97 7.71 12.87
C ALA A 61 -15.72 6.80 12.83
N CYS A 62 -15.71 5.72 13.63
CA CYS A 62 -14.59 4.77 13.63
C CYS A 62 -14.44 4.08 12.28
N LYS A 63 -15.53 3.66 11.63
CA LYS A 63 -15.49 3.06 10.29
C LYS A 63 -14.92 4.00 9.23
N ILE A 64 -15.33 5.27 9.23
CA ILE A 64 -14.83 6.26 8.27
C ILE A 64 -13.34 6.52 8.49
N LEU A 65 -12.92 6.70 9.74
CA LEU A 65 -11.52 6.94 10.08
C LEU A 65 -10.64 5.70 9.83
N ALA A 66 -11.17 4.48 9.98
CA ALA A 66 -10.46 3.25 9.66
C ALA A 66 -10.19 3.13 8.14
N LYS A 67 -11.15 3.50 7.29
CA LYS A 67 -10.92 3.58 5.83
C LYS A 67 -9.85 4.61 5.48
N ASP A 68 -9.89 5.78 6.10
CA ASP A 68 -8.86 6.82 5.92
C ASP A 68 -7.47 6.36 6.38
N LEU A 69 -7.40 5.59 7.47
CA LEU A 69 -6.17 4.99 7.98
C LEU A 69 -5.57 4.00 6.96
N VAL A 70 -6.38 3.10 6.40
CA VAL A 70 -5.94 2.17 5.35
C VAL A 70 -5.40 2.91 4.14
N ARG A 71 -6.12 3.93 3.65
CA ARG A 71 -5.65 4.76 2.53
C ARG A 71 -4.31 5.42 2.83
N THR A 72 -4.16 5.97 4.04
CA THR A 72 -2.92 6.61 4.47
C THR A 72 -1.75 5.62 4.47
N ARG A 73 -1.96 4.39 4.97
CA ARG A 73 -0.95 3.31 4.94
C ARG A 73 -0.58 2.90 3.52
N ARG A 74 -1.56 2.71 2.64
CA ARG A 74 -1.33 2.42 1.22
C ARG A 74 -0.54 3.53 0.53
N TYR A 75 -0.84 4.80 0.83
CA TYR A 75 -0.04 5.92 0.33
C TYR A 75 1.39 5.87 0.86
N MET A 76 1.62 5.60 2.15
CA MET A 76 2.97 5.45 2.70
C MET A 76 3.78 4.33 2.01
N GLN A 77 3.16 3.18 1.73
CA GLN A 77 3.78 2.09 0.97
C GLN A 77 4.12 2.54 -0.45
N LYS A 78 3.18 3.20 -1.15
CA LYS A 78 3.40 3.77 -2.49
C LYS A 78 4.53 4.80 -2.53
N PHE A 79 4.61 5.70 -1.55
CA PHE A 79 5.72 6.65 -1.41
C PHE A 79 7.06 5.94 -1.19
N THR A 80 7.07 4.83 -0.44
CA THR A 80 8.26 4.01 -0.22
C THR A 80 8.71 3.31 -1.51
N GLN A 81 7.77 2.72 -2.25
CA GLN A 81 8.04 2.11 -3.56
C GLN A 81 8.59 3.14 -4.56
N MET A 82 7.95 4.31 -4.68
CA MET A 82 8.44 5.40 -5.53
C MET A 82 9.84 5.87 -5.15
N ARG A 83 10.17 5.93 -3.85
CA ARG A 83 11.52 6.27 -3.39
C ARG A 83 12.54 5.25 -3.88
N VAL A 84 12.24 3.96 -3.77
CA VAL A 84 13.11 2.87 -4.25
C VAL A 84 13.29 2.96 -5.76
N GLN A 85 12.22 3.19 -6.53
CA GLN A 85 12.29 3.41 -7.97
C GLN A 85 13.18 4.61 -8.33
N LEU A 86 13.03 5.76 -7.65
CA LEU A 86 13.91 6.91 -7.85
C LEU A 86 15.37 6.62 -7.48
N GLN A 87 15.61 5.77 -6.48
CA GLN A 87 16.95 5.34 -6.10
C GLN A 87 17.58 4.45 -7.18
N ALA A 88 16.82 3.52 -7.76
CA ALA A 88 17.24 2.71 -8.89
C ALA A 88 17.61 3.57 -10.11
N VAL A 89 16.77 4.55 -10.46
CA VAL A 89 17.06 5.50 -11.55
C VAL A 89 18.31 6.34 -11.26
N SER A 90 18.49 6.78 -10.01
CA SER A 90 19.70 7.50 -9.60
C SER A 90 20.96 6.64 -9.74
N LEU A 91 20.88 5.34 -9.45
CA LEU A 91 21.98 4.39 -9.63
C LEU A 91 22.31 4.20 -11.11
N ARG A 92 21.29 3.98 -11.97
CA ARG A 92 21.48 3.91 -13.43
C ARG A 92 22.12 5.18 -14.00
N MET A 93 21.69 6.37 -13.55
CA MET A 93 22.31 7.65 -13.90
C MET A 93 23.78 7.74 -13.47
N GLN A 94 24.15 7.15 -12.33
CA GLN A 94 25.54 7.08 -11.88
C GLN A 94 26.38 6.14 -12.75
N THR A 95 25.83 4.99 -13.15
CA THR A 95 26.47 4.07 -14.12
C THR A 95 26.70 4.78 -15.45
N LEU A 96 25.68 5.47 -15.99
CA LEU A 96 25.81 6.25 -17.22
C LEU A 96 26.92 7.30 -17.14
N ARG A 97 27.10 7.97 -15.99
CA ARG A 97 28.20 8.91 -15.78
C ARG A 97 29.56 8.22 -15.84
N SER A 98 29.68 7.08 -15.19
CA SER A 98 30.92 6.30 -15.20
C SER A 98 31.28 5.85 -16.61
N ASN A 99 30.28 5.40 -17.38
CA ASN A 99 30.44 5.00 -18.77
C ASN A 99 30.82 6.19 -19.66
N GLU A 100 30.24 7.38 -19.47
CA GLU A 100 30.64 8.61 -20.18
C GLU A 100 32.10 8.98 -19.88
N GLN A 101 32.52 8.90 -18.62
CA GLN A 101 33.90 9.17 -18.21
C GLN A 101 34.88 8.16 -18.80
N MET A 102 34.53 6.88 -18.79
CA MET A 102 35.31 5.81 -19.40
C MET A 102 35.42 5.98 -20.91
N ALA A 103 34.32 6.29 -21.60
CA ALA A 103 34.30 6.56 -23.03
C ALA A 103 35.15 7.79 -23.38
N SER A 104 35.10 8.85 -22.56
CA SER A 104 35.95 10.04 -22.73
C SER A 104 37.43 9.72 -22.53
N ALA A 105 37.77 8.94 -21.50
CA ALA A 105 39.14 8.48 -21.23
C ALA A 105 39.65 7.57 -22.37
N MET A 106 38.84 6.62 -22.82
CA MET A 106 39.15 5.75 -23.97
C MET A 106 39.32 6.55 -25.25
N LYS A 107 38.51 7.60 -25.48
CA LYS A 107 38.67 8.51 -26.62
C LYS A 107 40.00 9.27 -26.54
N GLY A 108 40.38 9.75 -25.36
CA GLY A 108 41.69 10.39 -25.13
C GLY A 108 42.86 9.42 -25.33
N ALA A 109 42.77 8.23 -24.75
CA ALA A 109 43.74 7.16 -24.89
C ALA A 109 43.86 6.67 -26.34
N THR A 110 42.75 6.51 -27.06
CA THR A 110 42.73 6.16 -28.50
C THR A 110 43.33 7.27 -29.35
N ARG A 111 43.13 8.54 -28.99
CA ARG A 111 43.77 9.67 -29.69
C ARG A 111 45.27 9.71 -29.45
N ALA A 112 45.72 9.48 -28.22
CA ALA A 112 47.13 9.36 -27.87
C ALA A 112 47.77 8.12 -28.53
N MET A 113 47.09 6.97 -28.49
CA MET A 113 47.46 5.76 -29.20
C MET A 113 47.45 5.96 -30.71
N GLY A 114 46.52 6.73 -31.29
CA GLY A 114 46.51 7.06 -32.72
C GLY A 114 47.69 7.95 -33.12
N GLN A 115 48.10 8.88 -32.24
CA GLN A 115 49.33 9.65 -32.41
C GLN A 115 50.59 8.76 -32.28
N MET A 116 50.56 7.72 -31.43
CA MET A 116 51.64 6.75 -31.21
C MET A 116 51.66 5.61 -32.25
N ASN A 117 50.52 5.25 -32.83
CA ASN A 117 50.28 4.19 -33.82
C ASN A 117 50.58 4.67 -35.25
N ARG A 118 50.67 5.98 -35.48
CA ARG A 118 51.39 6.49 -36.66
C ARG A 118 52.84 5.97 -36.72
N SER A 119 53.39 5.46 -35.61
CA SER A 119 54.65 4.72 -35.59
C SER A 119 54.55 3.20 -35.30
N LEU A 120 53.44 2.61 -34.81
CA LEU A 120 53.32 1.14 -34.58
C LEU A 120 51.87 0.58 -34.52
N ASN A 121 51.50 -0.26 -35.51
CA ASN A 121 50.50 -1.36 -35.61
C ASN A 121 49.02 -1.21 -35.12
N LEU A 122 48.09 -1.17 -36.10
CA LEU A 122 46.61 -1.13 -36.02
C LEU A 122 45.80 -2.33 -35.41
N PRO A 123 46.26 -3.59 -35.34
CA PRO A 123 45.38 -4.74 -35.00
C PRO A 123 44.87 -4.82 -33.55
N GLN A 124 45.54 -4.18 -32.58
CA GLN A 124 45.19 -4.32 -31.16
C GLN A 124 43.97 -3.46 -30.74
N ILE A 125 43.72 -2.34 -31.43
CA ILE A 125 42.58 -1.45 -31.13
C ILE A 125 41.24 -2.11 -31.48
N GLN A 126 41.18 -2.85 -32.59
CA GLN A 126 39.97 -3.58 -32.98
C GLN A 126 39.60 -4.68 -31.98
N ARG A 127 40.59 -5.34 -31.36
CA ARG A 127 40.32 -6.30 -30.28
C ARG A 127 39.74 -5.64 -29.05
N ILE A 128 40.29 -4.52 -28.60
CA ILE A 128 39.80 -3.82 -27.40
C ILE A 128 38.35 -3.35 -27.59
N MET A 129 37.99 -2.86 -28.78
CA MET A 129 36.60 -2.48 -29.10
C MET A 129 35.65 -3.69 -29.10
N ASN A 130 36.05 -4.80 -29.72
CA ASN A 130 35.23 -6.01 -29.75
C ASN A 130 35.08 -6.66 -28.36
N GLU A 131 36.15 -6.63 -27.55
CA GLU A 131 36.11 -7.14 -26.16
C GLU A 131 35.19 -6.27 -25.30
N PHE A 132 35.23 -4.95 -25.48
CA PHE A 132 34.33 -4.01 -24.80
C PHE A 132 32.86 -4.22 -25.19
N GLU A 133 32.55 -4.38 -26.49
CA GLU A 133 31.17 -4.69 -26.93
C GLU A 133 30.67 -5.99 -26.30
N LYS A 134 31.52 -7.03 -26.24
CA LYS A 134 31.19 -8.31 -25.62
C LYS A 134 30.94 -8.18 -24.11
N GLU A 135 31.78 -7.43 -23.40
CA GLU A 135 31.68 -7.25 -21.96
C GLU A 135 30.51 -6.33 -21.57
N SER A 136 30.24 -5.29 -22.37
CA SER A 136 29.05 -4.44 -22.25
C SER A 136 27.76 -5.23 -22.44
N ALA A 137 27.67 -6.07 -23.47
CA ALA A 137 26.50 -6.94 -23.68
C ALA A 137 26.31 -7.95 -22.53
N THR A 138 27.41 -8.45 -21.97
CA THR A 138 27.36 -9.35 -20.80
C THR A 138 26.90 -8.61 -19.54
N MET A 139 27.23 -7.32 -19.41
CA MET A 139 26.78 -6.46 -18.31
C MET A 139 25.28 -6.15 -18.43
N ASP A 140 24.79 -5.81 -19.63
CA ASP A 140 23.36 -5.53 -19.86
C ASP A 140 22.49 -6.76 -19.53
N MET A 141 22.93 -7.96 -19.93
CA MET A 141 22.24 -9.22 -19.62
C MET A 141 22.19 -9.51 -18.11
N LYS A 142 23.23 -9.11 -17.35
CA LYS A 142 23.24 -9.24 -15.89
C LYS A 142 22.32 -8.22 -15.21
N GLU A 143 22.17 -7.03 -15.77
CA GLU A 143 21.22 -6.04 -15.27
C GLU A 143 19.78 -6.48 -15.50
N GLU A 144 19.48 -7.10 -16.64
CA GLU A 144 18.15 -7.66 -16.97
C GLU A 144 17.78 -8.81 -16.02
N MET A 145 18.66 -9.79 -15.81
CA MET A 145 18.43 -10.88 -14.83
C MET A 145 18.26 -10.38 -13.39
N MET A 146 18.94 -9.28 -13.03
CA MET A 146 18.79 -8.69 -11.71
C MET A 146 17.51 -7.86 -11.58
N SER A 147 17.02 -7.28 -12.69
CA SER A 147 15.74 -6.57 -12.73
C SER A 147 14.58 -7.55 -12.60
N ASP A 148 14.60 -8.68 -13.32
CA ASP A 148 13.57 -9.71 -13.25
C ASP A 148 13.50 -10.33 -11.83
N ALA A 149 14.64 -10.60 -11.19
CA ALA A 149 14.66 -11.11 -9.82
C ALA A 149 14.15 -10.09 -8.77
N VAL A 150 14.19 -8.80 -9.08
CA VAL A 150 13.65 -7.75 -8.21
C VAL A 150 12.16 -7.52 -8.48
N ASP A 151 11.71 -7.60 -9.73
CA ASP A 151 10.28 -7.52 -10.08
C ASP A 151 9.49 -8.74 -9.57
N ASP A 152 10.02 -9.95 -9.71
CA ASP A 152 9.40 -11.19 -9.17
C ASP A 152 9.24 -11.12 -7.64
N ALA A 153 10.14 -10.46 -6.93
CA ALA A 153 10.06 -10.28 -5.48
C ALA A 153 9.07 -9.18 -5.06
N MET A 154 8.63 -8.32 -5.99
CA MET A 154 7.69 -7.22 -5.73
C MET A 154 6.27 -7.50 -6.23
N GLU A 155 6.07 -8.46 -7.14
CA GLU A 155 4.75 -8.80 -7.69
C GLU A 155 3.84 -9.55 -6.68
N ASP A 156 4.41 -10.19 -5.66
CA ASP A 156 3.68 -10.95 -4.63
C ASP A 156 2.93 -10.08 -3.58
N GLU A 157 3.11 -8.75 -3.54
CA GLU A 157 2.51 -7.88 -2.50
C GLU A 157 1.17 -7.20 -2.89
N ASP A 158 0.71 -7.27 -4.15
CA ASP A 158 -0.39 -6.39 -4.64
C ASP A 158 -1.79 -7.04 -4.72
N GLU A 159 -1.95 -8.35 -4.47
CA GLU A 159 -3.26 -9.04 -4.65
C GLU A 159 -4.11 -9.29 -3.39
N GLY A 160 -3.65 -8.88 -2.19
CA GLY A 160 -4.28 -9.33 -0.94
C GLY A 160 -5.21 -8.33 -0.25
N GLU A 161 -6.51 -8.42 -0.50
CA GLU A 161 -7.63 -7.85 0.28
C GLU A 161 -8.07 -6.40 -0.06
N GLY A 162 -9.35 -6.26 -0.43
CA GLY A 162 -10.00 -4.98 -0.70
C GLY A 162 -9.97 -4.03 0.50
N GLU A 163 -9.91 -2.73 0.22
CA GLU A 163 -9.81 -1.64 1.22
C GLU A 163 -10.81 -1.78 2.38
N GLU A 164 -12.03 -2.29 2.09
CA GLU A 164 -13.05 -2.52 3.14
C GLU A 164 -12.66 -3.64 4.11
N VAL A 165 -12.17 -4.77 3.62
CA VAL A 165 -11.82 -5.94 4.45
C VAL A 165 -10.66 -5.58 5.38
N GLU A 166 -9.65 -4.90 4.84
CA GLU A 166 -8.51 -4.41 5.62
C GLU A 166 -8.95 -3.38 6.67
N SER A 167 -9.88 -2.48 6.32
CA SER A 167 -10.38 -1.46 7.24
C SER A 167 -11.20 -2.05 8.38
N ASP A 168 -12.03 -3.06 8.12
CA ASP A 168 -12.81 -3.74 9.14
C ASP A 168 -11.93 -4.58 10.07
N LYS A 169 -10.87 -5.19 9.53
CA LYS A 169 -9.86 -5.93 10.30
C LYS A 169 -9.09 -5.01 11.25
N ILE A 170 -8.61 -3.86 10.78
CA ILE A 170 -7.92 -2.87 11.61
C ILE A 170 -8.87 -2.28 12.66
N LEU A 171 -10.11 -1.99 12.28
CA LEU A 171 -11.11 -1.51 13.23
C LEU A 171 -11.33 -2.52 14.36
N LYS A 172 -11.48 -3.81 14.02
CA LYS A 172 -11.62 -4.89 14.99
C LYS A 172 -10.41 -4.97 15.92
N GLU A 173 -9.19 -4.93 15.38
CA GLU A 173 -7.95 -4.94 16.16
C GLU A 173 -7.88 -3.76 17.15
N VAL A 174 -8.24 -2.55 16.71
CA VAL A 174 -8.24 -1.36 17.58
C VAL A 174 -9.33 -1.45 18.66
N LEU A 175 -10.49 -2.04 18.35
CA LEU A 175 -11.56 -2.26 19.34
C LEU A 175 -11.16 -3.31 20.38
N ASP A 176 -10.52 -4.38 19.94
CA ASP A 176 -9.96 -5.43 20.80
C ASP A 176 -8.87 -4.86 21.73
N GLU A 177 -7.99 -3.98 21.22
CA GLU A 177 -6.94 -3.31 22.02
C GLU A 177 -7.53 -2.40 23.12
N ILE A 178 -8.70 -1.79 22.89
CA ILE A 178 -9.36 -0.92 23.86
C ILE A 178 -10.16 -1.74 24.90
N GLY A 179 -10.38 -3.05 24.66
CA GLY A 179 -11.16 -3.92 25.53
C GLY A 179 -12.67 -3.69 25.41
N MET A 180 -13.14 -3.08 24.32
CA MET A 180 -14.58 -2.98 24.04
C MET A 180 -15.00 -4.18 23.21
N ASN A 181 -15.37 -5.26 23.89
CA ASN A 181 -16.04 -6.36 23.22
C ASN A 181 -17.34 -5.83 22.61
N MET A 182 -17.63 -6.18 21.34
CA MET A 182 -18.86 -5.76 20.65
C MET A 182 -20.16 -6.13 21.42
N SER A 183 -20.05 -7.02 22.41
CA SER A 183 -21.08 -7.40 23.38
C SER A 183 -21.39 -6.36 24.47
N ASP A 184 -20.45 -5.49 24.86
CA ASP A 184 -20.68 -4.49 25.93
C ASP A 184 -21.59 -3.35 25.49
N SER A 185 -21.66 -3.08 24.18
CA SER A 185 -22.63 -2.14 23.61
C SER A 185 -24.05 -2.73 23.53
N LEU A 186 -24.18 -4.07 23.54
CA LEU A 186 -25.48 -4.75 23.60
C LEU A 186 -25.98 -4.88 25.05
N ALA A 187 -25.08 -5.02 26.02
CA ALA A 187 -25.41 -5.07 27.45
C ALA A 187 -25.86 -3.71 28.02
N ASN A 188 -25.45 -2.60 27.42
CA ASN A 188 -25.79 -1.23 27.86
C ASN A 188 -26.90 -0.56 27.03
N ALA A 189 -27.58 -1.28 26.14
CA ALA A 189 -28.81 -0.77 25.55
C ALA A 189 -29.88 -0.70 26.66
N PRO A 190 -30.40 0.50 27.03
CA PRO A 190 -31.49 0.57 27.98
C PRO A 190 -32.68 -0.13 27.34
N THR A 191 -33.06 -1.31 27.85
CA THR A 191 -34.40 -1.86 27.68
C THR A 191 -35.37 -0.88 28.33
N ALA A 192 -35.72 0.17 27.59
CA ALA A 192 -36.80 1.06 27.90
C ALA A 192 -38.10 0.26 27.78
N ASN A 193 -38.53 -0.34 28.88
CA ASN A 193 -39.92 -0.74 29.07
C ASN A 193 -40.57 0.31 29.97
N PRO A 194 -41.10 1.43 29.43
CA PRO A 194 -41.90 2.32 30.22
C PRO A 194 -43.34 1.79 30.28
N ALA A 195 -43.90 1.83 31.48
CA ALA A 195 -45.31 1.66 31.81
C ALA A 195 -45.87 0.22 31.89
N ALA A 196 -45.74 -0.37 33.08
CA ALA A 196 -46.86 -1.11 33.68
C ALA A 196 -46.67 -1.21 35.21
N ASN A 197 -46.90 -0.11 35.93
CA ASN A 197 -47.27 -0.22 37.34
C ASN A 197 -48.11 0.98 37.79
N GLU A 198 -49.42 0.89 37.57
CA GLU A 198 -50.40 1.52 38.48
C GLU A 198 -51.52 0.50 38.78
N PRO A 199 -52.02 0.44 40.03
CA PRO A 199 -53.05 -0.49 40.44
C PRO A 199 -54.44 0.13 40.22
N MET A 200 -55.34 -0.55 39.51
CA MET A 200 -56.76 -0.18 39.48
C MET A 200 -57.66 -1.34 39.91
N LEU A 201 -58.45 -1.07 40.94
CA LEU A 201 -59.52 -1.89 41.47
C LEU A 201 -60.80 -1.78 40.62
N SER A 202 -61.49 -2.93 40.52
CA SER A 202 -62.94 -3.12 40.27
C SER A 202 -63.48 -3.00 38.85
N SER A 203 -63.82 -4.15 38.25
CA SER A 203 -65.23 -4.51 37.99
C SER A 203 -65.31 -5.98 37.56
N ARG A 204 -66.06 -6.78 38.33
CA ARG A 204 -66.47 -8.14 37.96
C ARG A 204 -67.67 -8.03 37.02
N VAL A 205 -67.58 -8.65 35.84
CA VAL A 205 -68.75 -9.14 35.10
C VAL A 205 -68.46 -10.56 34.64
N ALA A 206 -69.37 -11.46 35.00
CA ALA A 206 -69.38 -12.86 34.63
C ALA A 206 -69.98 -13.04 33.22
N VAL A 207 -69.36 -13.89 32.41
CA VAL A 207 -70.02 -14.55 31.27
C VAL A 207 -69.50 -16.00 31.21
N ALA A 208 -70.41 -16.94 31.44
CA ALA A 208 -70.31 -18.35 31.06
C ALA A 208 -70.36 -18.45 29.53
N GLU A 209 -69.82 -19.43 28.80
CA GLU A 209 -69.84 -20.88 28.94
C GLU A 209 -69.03 -21.42 27.73
N GLY A 210 -68.30 -22.53 27.85
CA GLY A 210 -67.82 -23.25 26.65
C GLY A 210 -66.45 -23.91 26.73
N GLY A 211 -66.38 -25.06 27.42
CA GLY A 211 -65.72 -26.28 26.94
C GLY A 211 -64.22 -26.30 26.62
N GLY A 212 -63.47 -27.02 27.46
CA GLY A 212 -62.40 -27.92 26.97
C GLY A 212 -60.98 -27.60 27.42
N ALA A 213 -60.54 -28.24 28.50
CA ALA A 213 -59.14 -28.61 28.71
C ALA A 213 -59.15 -30.09 29.17
N PRO A 214 -58.10 -30.89 28.90
CA PRO A 214 -56.86 -30.74 29.68
C PRO A 214 -55.54 -30.98 28.91
N THR A 215 -54.56 -30.12 29.21
CA THR A 215 -53.10 -30.32 29.47
C THR A 215 -52.21 -31.40 28.78
N PRO A 216 -50.88 -31.13 28.68
CA PRO A 216 -49.90 -31.78 27.78
C PRO A 216 -49.17 -33.00 28.39
N PRO A 217 -48.28 -33.67 27.63
CA PRO A 217 -46.84 -33.58 27.96
C PRO A 217 -45.84 -33.68 26.76
N GLN A 218 -44.72 -32.96 26.89
CA GLN A 218 -43.31 -33.41 26.74
C GLN A 218 -42.75 -33.93 25.40
N GLY A 219 -41.58 -33.37 25.01
CA GLY A 219 -40.54 -34.11 24.27
C GLY A 219 -40.02 -33.42 23.02
N GLY A 220 -38.76 -32.99 23.03
CA GLY A 220 -38.09 -32.27 21.94
C GLY A 220 -37.86 -33.10 20.67
N GLY A 221 -37.65 -32.36 19.58
CA GLY A 221 -37.45 -32.85 18.22
C GLY A 221 -38.31 -32.02 17.27
N ASN A 222 -37.74 -31.58 16.15
CA ASN A 222 -38.37 -30.97 14.97
C ASN A 222 -37.95 -29.52 14.62
N GLU A 223 -36.92 -28.96 15.23
CA GLU A 223 -36.25 -27.78 14.63
C GLU A 223 -35.50 -28.17 13.34
N GLU A 224 -34.93 -29.38 13.31
CA GLU A 224 -34.26 -29.94 12.13
C GLU A 224 -35.24 -30.22 10.99
N ASP A 225 -36.45 -30.72 11.29
CA ASP A 225 -37.50 -30.96 10.29
C ASP A 225 -38.01 -29.66 9.65
N ASP A 226 -38.15 -28.59 10.45
CA ASP A 226 -38.55 -27.28 9.95
C ASP A 226 -37.44 -26.60 9.13
N LEU A 227 -36.17 -26.84 9.47
CA LEU A 227 -35.01 -26.38 8.69
C LEU A 227 -34.87 -27.17 7.38
N GLN A 228 -35.10 -28.48 7.39
CA GLN A 228 -35.06 -29.33 6.20
C GLN A 228 -36.11 -28.89 5.17
N ARG A 229 -37.33 -28.57 5.64
CA ARG A 229 -38.42 -28.05 4.80
C ARG A 229 -38.11 -26.70 4.18
N ARG A 230 -37.40 -25.83 4.90
CA ARG A 230 -36.94 -24.53 4.36
C ARG A 230 -35.82 -24.70 3.32
N LEU A 231 -34.93 -25.68 3.52
CA LEU A 231 -33.86 -26.01 2.57
C LEU A 231 -34.39 -26.59 1.25
N ASP A 232 -35.41 -27.46 1.33
CA ASP A 232 -36.05 -28.04 0.15
C ASP A 232 -36.85 -27.01 -0.66
N MET A 233 -37.40 -25.98 -0.01
CA MET A 233 -38.02 -24.84 -0.70
C MET A 233 -36.99 -23.98 -1.44
N LEU A 234 -35.79 -23.79 -0.90
CA LEU A 234 -34.74 -22.98 -1.55
C LEU A 234 -34.04 -23.69 -2.73
N ARG A 235 -34.15 -25.03 -2.79
CA ARG A 235 -33.56 -25.86 -3.85
C ARG A 235 -34.43 -25.98 -5.10
N ARG A 236 -35.66 -25.48 -5.04
CA ARG A 236 -36.68 -25.65 -6.08
C ARG A 236 -36.92 -24.39 -6.93
N ASP A 237 -36.32 -23.27 -6.55
CA ASP A 237 -36.14 -22.07 -7.38
C ASP A 237 -34.74 -22.07 -8.02
#